data_AF-A0AAE0LFT5-F1
#
_entry.id   AF-A0AAE0LFT5-F1
#
_cell.length_a   1.000
_cell.length_b   1.000
_cell.length_c   1.000
_cell.angle_alpha   90.00
_cell.angle_beta   90.00
_cell.angle_gamma   90.00
#
_symmetry.space_group_name_H-M   'P 1'
#
loop_
_entity.id
_entity.type
_entity.pdbx_description
1 polymer ?
#
loop_
_entity_poly.entity_id
_entity_poly.type
_entity_poly.pdbx_seq_one_letter_code
_entity_poly.pdbx_strand_id
1 'polypeptide(L)'
;MVTGSAGLIGSALKKFVQKTLPCCHFQEHLPLPKCAWVFLDRGDADLTNAEQTFAVFDKHRPAYVIHLAAFAVGSPNMAERSDELMRVNLAINENVVACARKFAVKKFVGALTHYAYPAETAQPMLETHVDDGDVITSAAGYAVPKRQLRQLLHQARAETDAQYFNVVFPCVYGPSGSMNADGPVVGAFIAKCFQAKQEGRKFTVQGSGFETRQFLYALDIPPHLLRSLFDFEEEVINFPAITGIAGQDGSYMAELLISKGYMVHGTLHVLEAIRSADMTHSTRFYQASTSELYGKVQAIPQNEETPFHPRSPYAVSKLGAFWSVVNYREAYNIFACNGILFNHESPRRGDNFVTRKITQGVARIKAGVLDYLCLGNLNAKRDWGHARDYVKAMWLILQHTEPADFVVGSGCTRTVREFCETAFSASGMAIQWEGEGVNEVGKLIESKQVVVRIDPQFFRPAEVDLLLSDPSRIREVLGWTQETSFQELVSEMVTTDWRSLQLPKDMLANGPDFP
;
A
#
# COMPACT_ATOMS: atom_id res chain seq x y z
N MET A 1 0.60 -30.72 2.97
CA MET A 1 -0.01 -30.93 1.64
C MET A 1 -0.80 -29.69 1.26
N VAL A 2 -0.67 -29.22 0.03
CA VAL A 2 -1.39 -28.07 -0.52
C VAL A 2 -2.20 -28.56 -1.72
N THR A 3 -3.53 -28.47 -1.66
CA THR A 3 -4.38 -28.80 -2.82
C THR A 3 -4.59 -27.54 -3.67
N GLY A 4 -4.70 -27.66 -4.99
CA GLY A 4 -4.96 -26.51 -5.86
C GLY A 4 -3.70 -25.67 -6.13
N SER A 5 -2.53 -26.31 -6.19
CA SER A 5 -1.24 -25.63 -6.32
C SER A 5 -1.04 -24.91 -7.65
N ALA A 6 -1.80 -25.25 -8.68
CA ALA A 6 -1.78 -24.53 -9.96
C ALA A 6 -2.56 -23.20 -9.93
N GLY A 7 -3.39 -22.98 -8.91
CA GLY A 7 -4.16 -21.73 -8.75
C GLY A 7 -3.29 -20.54 -8.36
N LEU A 8 -3.85 -19.33 -8.41
CA LEU A 8 -3.14 -18.09 -8.09
C LEU A 8 -2.47 -18.11 -6.71
N ILE A 9 -3.21 -18.49 -5.66
CA ILE A 9 -2.68 -18.57 -4.28
C ILE A 9 -1.71 -19.75 -4.14
N GLY A 10 -2.07 -20.91 -4.70
CA GLY A 10 -1.26 -22.13 -4.60
C GLY A 10 0.10 -21.99 -5.28
N SER A 11 0.16 -21.34 -6.44
CA SER A 11 1.39 -21.08 -7.18
C SER A 11 2.26 -20.04 -6.49
N ALA A 12 1.66 -19.00 -5.89
CA ALA A 12 2.38 -18.05 -5.04
C ALA A 12 3.02 -18.75 -3.83
N LEU A 13 2.27 -19.62 -3.13
CA LEU A 13 2.79 -20.42 -2.02
C LEU A 13 3.89 -21.37 -2.47
N LYS A 14 3.74 -22.04 -3.62
CA LYS A 14 4.77 -22.93 -4.17
C LYS A 14 6.07 -22.18 -4.44
N LYS A 15 6.00 -21.05 -5.13
CA LYS A 15 7.17 -20.18 -5.40
C LYS A 15 7.77 -19.61 -4.11
N PHE A 16 6.93 -19.32 -3.12
CA PHE A 16 7.36 -18.85 -1.80
C PHE A 16 8.16 -19.92 -1.06
N VAL A 17 7.65 -21.15 -0.98
CA VAL A 17 8.34 -22.27 -0.34
C VAL A 17 9.62 -22.65 -1.10
N GLN A 18 9.61 -22.58 -2.42
CA GLN A 18 10.75 -22.98 -3.28
C GLN A 18 11.84 -21.92 -3.41
N LYS A 19 11.69 -20.73 -2.81
CA LYS A 19 12.66 -19.63 -2.94
C LYS A 19 12.87 -19.14 -4.38
N THR A 20 11.82 -19.17 -5.19
CA THR A 20 11.86 -18.78 -6.61
C THR A 20 11.08 -17.49 -6.89
N LEU A 21 10.79 -16.67 -5.88
CA LEU A 21 10.13 -15.38 -6.07
C LEU A 21 11.21 -14.32 -6.33
N PRO A 22 11.13 -13.53 -7.42
CA PRO A 22 12.16 -12.53 -7.73
C PRO A 22 12.26 -11.39 -6.70
N CYS A 23 11.30 -11.28 -5.77
CA CYS A 23 11.13 -10.10 -4.92
C CYS A 23 10.08 -10.32 -3.82
N CYS A 24 10.30 -11.26 -2.90
CA CYS A 24 9.61 -11.20 -1.60
C CYS A 24 10.63 -11.10 -0.47
N HIS A 25 10.75 -9.92 0.16
CA HIS A 25 11.60 -9.72 1.35
C HIS A 25 11.18 -10.61 2.54
N PHE A 26 9.99 -11.22 2.50
CA PHE A 26 9.55 -12.22 3.47
C PHE A 26 10.31 -13.55 3.40
N GLN A 27 10.96 -13.89 2.27
CA GLN A 27 11.64 -15.19 2.07
C GLN A 27 12.93 -15.35 2.88
N GLU A 28 13.57 -14.25 3.27
CA GLU A 28 14.84 -14.27 4.01
C GLU A 28 14.64 -14.36 5.53
N HIS A 29 13.45 -14.00 6.04
CA HIS A 29 13.21 -13.84 7.48
C HIS A 29 12.09 -14.71 8.06
N LEU A 30 11.29 -15.41 7.23
CA LEU A 30 10.30 -16.36 7.73
C LEU A 30 10.91 -17.77 7.74
N PRO A 31 11.25 -18.36 8.90
CA PRO A 31 11.72 -19.73 8.96
C PRO A 31 10.61 -20.66 8.46
N LEU A 32 10.81 -21.26 7.27
CA LEU A 32 9.93 -22.31 6.81
C LEU A 32 10.06 -23.51 7.77
N PRO A 33 8.95 -24.10 8.22
CA PRO A 33 9.01 -25.31 9.01
C PRO A 33 9.72 -26.41 8.22
N LYS A 34 10.53 -27.19 8.93
CA LYS A 34 11.23 -28.35 8.37
C LYS A 34 10.22 -29.48 8.09
N CYS A 35 9.45 -29.35 7.02
CA CYS A 35 8.46 -30.32 6.60
C CYS A 35 8.56 -30.60 5.09
N ALA A 36 8.16 -31.81 4.69
CA ALA A 36 8.04 -32.17 3.29
C ALA A 36 6.80 -31.51 2.69
N TRP A 37 6.99 -30.76 1.60
CA TRP A 37 5.92 -30.08 0.89
C TRP A 37 5.40 -30.95 -0.25
N VAL A 38 4.08 -31.15 -0.28
CA VAL A 38 3.37 -31.82 -1.37
C VAL A 38 2.39 -30.82 -1.95
N PHE A 39 2.57 -30.46 -3.22
CA PHE A 39 1.73 -29.53 -3.97
C PHE A 39 0.94 -30.32 -5.00
N LEU A 40 -0.38 -30.40 -4.83
CA LEU A 40 -1.28 -31.17 -5.69
C LEU A 40 -1.98 -30.26 -6.71
N ASP A 41 -1.90 -30.63 -7.98
CA ASP A 41 -2.70 -30.09 -9.06
C ASP A 41 -3.59 -31.17 -9.72
N ARG A 42 -4.27 -30.82 -10.82
CA ARG A 42 -5.23 -31.72 -11.50
C ARG A 42 -4.56 -32.96 -12.12
N GLY A 43 -3.25 -32.92 -12.36
CA GLY A 43 -2.50 -34.06 -12.85
C GLY A 43 -2.22 -35.11 -11.77
N ASP A 44 -2.27 -34.72 -10.49
CA ASP A 44 -1.98 -35.62 -9.38
C ASP A 44 -3.21 -36.43 -8.93
N ALA A 45 -4.39 -35.80 -8.88
CA ALA A 45 -5.66 -36.44 -8.58
C ALA A 45 -6.88 -35.58 -8.97
N ASP A 46 -7.96 -36.23 -9.38
CA ASP A 46 -9.29 -35.64 -9.41
C ASP A 46 -9.90 -35.64 -8.01
N LEU A 47 -9.93 -34.47 -7.37
CA LEU A 47 -10.45 -34.32 -6.01
C LEU A 47 -11.99 -34.45 -5.94
N THR A 48 -12.71 -34.50 -7.06
CA THR A 48 -14.14 -34.87 -7.06
C THR A 48 -14.34 -36.38 -6.91
N ASN A 49 -13.30 -37.18 -7.16
CA ASN A 49 -13.30 -38.63 -7.00
C ASN A 49 -12.75 -39.03 -5.62
N ALA A 50 -13.57 -39.71 -4.83
CA ALA A 50 -13.23 -40.11 -3.46
C ALA A 50 -12.05 -41.10 -3.39
N GLU A 51 -11.96 -42.05 -4.33
CA GLU A 51 -10.88 -43.05 -4.34
C GLU A 51 -9.53 -42.43 -4.68
N GLN A 52 -9.50 -41.52 -5.67
CA GLN A 52 -8.27 -40.80 -6.01
C GLN A 52 -7.84 -39.85 -4.88
N THR A 53 -8.79 -39.16 -4.25
CA THR A 53 -8.51 -38.31 -3.09
C THR A 53 -7.95 -39.15 -1.93
N PHE A 54 -8.55 -40.31 -1.66
CA PHE A 54 -8.04 -41.23 -0.66
C PHE A 54 -6.64 -41.72 -0.99
N ALA A 55 -6.37 -42.11 -2.25
CA ALA A 55 -5.06 -42.61 -2.67
C ALA A 55 -3.94 -41.58 -2.48
N VAL A 56 -4.18 -40.29 -2.77
CA VAL A 56 -3.16 -39.25 -2.52
C VAL A 56 -2.93 -38.99 -1.03
N PHE A 57 -3.97 -39.04 -0.21
CA PHE A 57 -3.82 -38.93 1.25
C PHE A 57 -3.12 -40.16 1.84
N ASP A 58 -3.43 -41.36 1.34
CA ASP A 58 -2.81 -42.61 1.77
C ASP A 58 -1.32 -42.65 1.42
N LYS A 59 -0.98 -42.21 0.21
CA LYS A 59 0.41 -42.10 -0.28
C LYS A 59 1.25 -41.11 0.53
N HIS A 60 0.70 -39.95 0.84
CA HIS A 60 1.47 -38.84 1.41
C HIS A 60 1.32 -38.65 2.92
N ARG A 61 0.31 -39.28 3.55
CA ARG A 61 0.02 -39.23 4.99
C ARG A 61 0.22 -37.83 5.60
N PRO A 62 -0.48 -36.79 5.11
CA PRO A 62 -0.17 -35.41 5.47
C PRO A 62 -0.48 -35.12 6.94
N ALA A 63 0.47 -34.52 7.67
CA ALA A 63 0.22 -33.97 9.00
C ALA A 63 -0.53 -32.62 8.96
N TYR A 64 -0.40 -31.89 7.85
CA TYR A 64 -0.95 -30.55 7.65
C TYR A 64 -1.56 -30.43 6.25
N VAL A 65 -2.72 -29.78 6.14
CA VAL A 65 -3.40 -29.54 4.86
C VAL A 65 -3.69 -28.04 4.70
N ILE A 66 -3.34 -27.50 3.52
CA ILE A 66 -3.79 -26.19 3.04
C ILE A 66 -4.68 -26.46 1.83
N HIS A 67 -5.97 -26.24 1.99
CA HIS A 67 -6.97 -26.56 0.99
C HIS A 67 -7.36 -25.33 0.16
N LEU A 68 -6.70 -25.16 -1.00
CA LEU A 68 -6.96 -24.08 -1.96
C LEU A 68 -7.68 -24.56 -3.23
N ALA A 69 -7.91 -25.87 -3.38
CA ALA A 69 -8.54 -26.42 -4.56
C ALA A 69 -10.00 -25.96 -4.62
N ALA A 70 -10.37 -25.38 -5.75
CA ALA A 70 -11.73 -24.93 -6.01
C ALA A 70 -11.95 -24.87 -7.52
N PHE A 71 -13.19 -25.08 -7.93
CA PHE A 71 -13.62 -24.74 -9.28
C PHE A 71 -14.29 -23.37 -9.25
N ALA A 72 -13.71 -22.39 -9.96
CA ALA A 72 -14.18 -21.01 -10.00
C ALA A 72 -14.17 -20.48 -11.44
N VAL A 73 -15.08 -19.56 -11.74
CA VAL A 73 -15.21 -18.86 -13.02
C VAL A 73 -15.32 -17.35 -12.80
N GLY A 74 -15.13 -16.55 -13.85
CA GLY A 74 -15.34 -15.10 -13.77
C GLY A 74 -16.78 -14.74 -13.38
N SER A 75 -16.97 -13.60 -12.69
CA SER A 75 -18.28 -13.17 -12.17
C SER A 75 -19.42 -13.20 -13.19
N PRO A 76 -19.24 -12.85 -14.48
CA PRO A 76 -20.31 -12.93 -15.48
C PRO A 76 -20.87 -14.35 -15.70
N ASN A 77 -20.05 -15.38 -15.48
CA ASN A 77 -20.38 -16.77 -15.80
C ASN A 77 -20.84 -17.57 -14.57
N MET A 78 -20.88 -16.96 -13.39
CA MET A 78 -21.20 -17.68 -12.14
C MET A 78 -22.66 -18.16 -12.10
N ALA A 79 -23.60 -17.33 -12.56
CA ALA A 79 -25.01 -17.69 -12.59
C ALA A 79 -25.28 -18.82 -13.60
N GLU A 80 -24.71 -18.73 -14.80
CA GLU A 80 -24.89 -19.72 -15.88
C GLU A 80 -24.31 -21.09 -15.52
N ARG A 81 -23.25 -21.13 -14.70
CA ARG A 81 -22.57 -22.37 -14.27
C ARG A 81 -22.82 -22.72 -12.81
N SER A 82 -23.88 -22.19 -12.20
CA SER A 82 -24.15 -22.32 -10.77
C SER A 82 -24.19 -23.79 -10.30
N ASP A 83 -24.91 -24.65 -11.02
CA ASP A 83 -25.05 -26.08 -10.66
C ASP A 83 -23.72 -26.84 -10.73
N GLU A 84 -22.91 -26.57 -11.76
CA GLU A 84 -21.60 -27.17 -11.93
C GLU A 84 -20.63 -26.70 -10.83
N LEU A 85 -20.60 -25.39 -10.56
CA LEU A 85 -19.83 -24.80 -9.47
C LEU A 85 -20.20 -25.44 -8.13
N MET A 86 -21.50 -25.62 -7.88
CA MET A 86 -22.02 -26.21 -6.65
C MET A 86 -21.51 -27.64 -6.51
N ARG A 87 -21.89 -28.51 -7.45
CA ARG A 87 -21.62 -29.95 -7.39
C ARG A 87 -20.12 -30.26 -7.29
N VAL A 88 -19.29 -29.58 -8.07
CA VAL A 88 -17.84 -29.83 -8.10
C VAL A 88 -17.19 -29.40 -6.79
N ASN A 89 -17.50 -28.21 -6.27
CA ASN A 89 -16.87 -27.74 -5.04
C ASN A 89 -17.36 -28.49 -3.79
N LEU A 90 -18.65 -28.88 -3.74
CA LEU A 90 -19.15 -29.74 -2.65
C LEU A 90 -18.36 -31.05 -2.59
N ALA A 91 -18.23 -31.75 -3.74
CA ALA A 91 -17.52 -33.02 -3.82
C ALA A 91 -16.03 -32.88 -3.41
N ILE A 92 -15.34 -31.84 -3.90
CA ILE A 92 -13.95 -31.57 -3.53
C ILE A 92 -13.81 -31.38 -2.02
N ASN A 93 -14.65 -30.54 -1.42
CA ASN A 93 -14.59 -30.22 0.00
C ASN A 93 -14.88 -31.47 0.85
N GLU A 94 -15.94 -32.21 0.52
CA GLU A 94 -16.33 -33.43 1.24
C GLU A 94 -15.22 -34.47 1.23
N ASN A 95 -14.65 -34.79 0.05
CA ASN A 95 -13.61 -35.79 -0.09
C ASN A 95 -12.33 -35.40 0.69
N VAL A 96 -11.91 -34.14 0.57
CA VAL A 96 -10.68 -33.66 1.21
C VAL A 96 -10.82 -33.59 2.73
N VAL A 97 -11.95 -33.10 3.25
CA VAL A 97 -12.19 -33.04 4.71
C VAL A 97 -12.39 -34.44 5.30
N ALA A 98 -13.11 -35.33 4.60
CA ALA A 98 -13.27 -36.72 5.02
C ALA A 98 -11.92 -37.44 5.11
N CYS A 99 -11.05 -37.26 4.12
CA CYS A 99 -9.68 -37.81 4.17
C CYS A 99 -8.86 -37.16 5.29
N ALA A 100 -8.93 -35.84 5.48
CA ALA A 100 -8.21 -35.16 6.55
C ALA A 100 -8.54 -35.72 7.94
N ARG A 101 -9.83 -36.01 8.20
CA ARG A 101 -10.29 -36.68 9.42
C ARG A 101 -9.77 -38.11 9.50
N LYS A 102 -9.96 -38.91 8.44
CA LYS A 102 -9.55 -40.32 8.40
C LYS A 102 -8.05 -40.54 8.62
N PHE A 103 -7.22 -39.63 8.12
CA PHE A 103 -5.77 -39.68 8.25
C PHE A 103 -5.23 -38.85 9.43
N ALA A 104 -6.10 -38.36 10.31
CA ALA A 104 -5.74 -37.60 11.51
C ALA A 104 -4.80 -36.40 11.22
N VAL A 105 -5.15 -35.61 10.19
CA VAL A 105 -4.48 -34.33 9.90
C VAL A 105 -4.56 -33.44 11.13
N LYS A 106 -3.42 -32.91 11.60
CA LYS A 106 -3.32 -32.13 12.84
C LYS A 106 -3.82 -30.70 12.68
N LYS A 107 -3.47 -30.04 11.56
CA LYS A 107 -4.00 -28.71 11.21
C LYS A 107 -4.46 -28.66 9.77
N PHE A 108 -5.56 -27.96 9.55
CA PHE A 108 -6.19 -27.80 8.23
C PHE A 108 -6.59 -26.35 8.01
N VAL A 109 -6.16 -25.76 6.89
CA VAL A 109 -6.60 -24.42 6.47
C VAL A 109 -7.53 -24.52 5.26
N GLY A 110 -8.79 -24.12 5.42
CA GLY A 110 -9.76 -24.01 4.33
C GLY A 110 -9.80 -22.61 3.74
N ALA A 111 -9.66 -22.50 2.42
CA ALA A 111 -9.83 -21.22 1.72
C ALA A 111 -11.31 -20.92 1.40
N LEU A 112 -11.83 -19.90 2.08
CA LEU A 112 -13.11 -19.28 1.77
C LEU A 112 -12.92 -18.11 0.80
N THR A 113 -14.00 -17.38 0.55
CA THR A 113 -14.10 -16.29 -0.41
C THR A 113 -15.04 -15.23 0.14
N HIS A 114 -14.83 -13.96 -0.22
CA HIS A 114 -15.78 -12.89 0.07
C HIS A 114 -17.21 -13.19 -0.41
N TYR A 115 -17.41 -14.04 -1.43
CA TYR A 115 -18.76 -14.49 -1.84
C TYR A 115 -19.49 -15.31 -0.76
N ALA A 116 -18.80 -15.82 0.26
CA ALA A 116 -19.43 -16.53 1.36
C ALA A 116 -20.20 -15.58 2.31
N TYR A 117 -20.01 -14.27 2.20
CA TYR A 117 -20.79 -13.29 2.95
C TYR A 117 -22.19 -13.10 2.35
N PRO A 118 -23.16 -12.67 3.17
CA PRO A 118 -24.45 -12.20 2.67
C PRO A 118 -24.33 -11.09 1.63
N ALA A 119 -25.29 -10.99 0.72
CA ALA A 119 -25.28 -9.97 -0.33
C ALA A 119 -25.20 -8.54 0.23
N GLU A 120 -25.89 -8.29 1.34
CA GLU A 120 -25.78 -7.07 2.13
C GLU A 120 -25.12 -7.38 3.46
N THR A 121 -23.82 -7.09 3.56
CA THR A 121 -23.05 -7.27 4.80
C THR A 121 -22.57 -5.92 5.30
N ALA A 122 -22.83 -5.64 6.58
CA ALA A 122 -22.36 -4.44 7.26
C ALA A 122 -20.82 -4.33 7.18
N GLN A 123 -20.33 -3.10 7.00
CA GLN A 123 -18.90 -2.81 6.94
C GLN A 123 -18.41 -2.31 8.32
N PRO A 124 -17.23 -2.74 8.78
CA PRO A 124 -16.33 -3.70 8.13
C PRO A 124 -16.90 -5.14 8.15
N MET A 125 -16.64 -5.92 7.08
CA MET A 125 -16.99 -7.34 7.07
C MET A 125 -16.10 -8.10 8.03
N LEU A 126 -16.67 -8.57 9.15
CA LEU A 126 -16.00 -9.43 10.13
C LEU A 126 -16.21 -10.90 9.77
N GLU A 127 -15.35 -11.80 10.22
CA GLU A 127 -15.47 -13.24 9.99
C GLU A 127 -16.74 -13.84 10.60
N THR A 128 -17.31 -13.17 11.61
CA THR A 128 -18.59 -13.52 12.23
C THR A 128 -19.77 -13.28 11.29
N HIS A 129 -19.67 -12.32 10.36
CA HIS A 129 -20.79 -11.98 9.47
C HIS A 129 -21.01 -12.98 8.32
N VAL A 130 -20.15 -14.00 8.18
CA VAL A 130 -20.26 -14.99 7.09
C VAL A 130 -21.62 -15.69 7.10
N ASP A 131 -22.22 -15.87 8.29
CA ASP A 131 -23.43 -16.66 8.48
C ASP A 131 -24.70 -15.77 8.68
N ASP A 132 -24.59 -14.43 8.57
CA ASP A 132 -25.64 -13.45 8.94
C ASP A 132 -26.75 -13.23 7.88
N GLY A 133 -26.99 -14.22 7.02
CA GLY A 133 -28.03 -14.12 5.97
C GLY A 133 -27.68 -14.83 4.68
N ASP A 134 -28.46 -14.62 3.63
CA ASP A 134 -28.31 -15.34 2.36
C ASP A 134 -27.18 -14.79 1.49
N VAL A 135 -26.43 -15.70 0.87
CA VAL A 135 -25.41 -15.36 -0.13
C VAL A 135 -26.06 -14.73 -1.37
N ILE A 136 -25.28 -13.94 -2.12
CA ILE A 136 -25.76 -13.39 -3.39
C ILE A 136 -26.14 -14.49 -4.39
N THR A 137 -27.37 -14.45 -4.88
CA THR A 137 -27.96 -15.51 -5.74
C THR A 137 -27.12 -15.80 -6.98
N SER A 138 -26.57 -14.76 -7.61
CA SER A 138 -25.75 -14.91 -8.83
C SER A 138 -24.42 -15.64 -8.61
N ALA A 139 -23.96 -15.75 -7.37
CA ALA A 139 -22.75 -16.50 -7.00
C ALA A 139 -23.04 -17.69 -6.08
N ALA A 140 -24.32 -18.04 -5.85
CA ALA A 140 -24.72 -19.05 -4.88
C ALA A 140 -24.05 -20.41 -5.13
N GLY A 141 -23.94 -20.83 -6.39
CA GLY A 141 -23.25 -22.07 -6.78
C GLY A 141 -21.79 -22.14 -6.35
N TYR A 142 -21.11 -21.01 -6.15
CA TYR A 142 -19.74 -20.98 -5.63
C TYR A 142 -19.69 -20.62 -4.13
N ALA A 143 -20.59 -19.78 -3.65
CA ALA A 143 -20.64 -19.29 -2.28
C ALA A 143 -21.09 -20.36 -1.28
N VAL A 144 -22.15 -21.12 -1.61
CA VAL A 144 -22.72 -22.14 -0.71
C VAL A 144 -21.72 -23.25 -0.41
N PRO A 145 -20.98 -23.83 -1.39
CA PRO A 145 -19.95 -24.82 -1.08
C PRO A 145 -18.84 -24.27 -0.18
N LYS A 146 -18.55 -22.96 -0.23
CA LYS A 146 -17.57 -22.33 0.66
C LYS A 146 -18.10 -22.23 2.08
N ARG A 147 -19.37 -21.88 2.29
CA ARG A 147 -20.02 -22.02 3.60
C ARG A 147 -20.08 -23.47 4.08
N GLN A 148 -20.31 -24.43 3.18
CA GLN A 148 -20.25 -25.86 3.51
C GLN A 148 -18.87 -26.25 4.05
N LEU A 149 -17.77 -25.84 3.39
CA LEU A 149 -16.42 -26.10 3.89
C LEU A 149 -16.23 -25.57 5.32
N ARG A 150 -16.72 -24.36 5.59
CA ARG A 150 -16.68 -23.77 6.95
C ARG A 150 -17.36 -24.68 7.97
N GLN A 151 -18.57 -25.17 7.66
CA GLN A 151 -19.34 -26.06 8.53
C GLN A 151 -18.66 -27.42 8.72
N LEU A 152 -18.14 -28.02 7.64
CA LEU A 152 -17.39 -29.28 7.71
C LEU A 152 -16.15 -29.17 8.63
N LEU A 153 -15.43 -28.04 8.56
CA LEU A 153 -14.29 -27.80 9.44
C LEU A 153 -14.69 -27.45 10.88
N HIS A 154 -15.87 -26.85 11.12
CA HIS A 154 -16.42 -26.67 12.47
C HIS A 154 -16.77 -28.01 13.10
N GLN A 155 -17.49 -28.87 12.37
CA GLN A 155 -17.83 -30.21 12.82
C GLN A 155 -16.58 -31.04 13.13
N ALA A 156 -15.58 -31.03 12.23
CA ALA A 156 -14.34 -31.77 12.45
C ALA A 156 -13.57 -31.33 13.72
N ARG A 157 -13.61 -30.03 14.07
CA ARG A 157 -13.04 -29.53 15.33
C ARG A 157 -13.81 -30.00 16.56
N ALA A 158 -15.13 -30.14 16.47
CA ALA A 158 -15.95 -30.59 17.59
C ALA A 158 -15.73 -32.07 17.91
N GLU A 159 -15.25 -32.85 16.94
CA GLU A 159 -15.09 -34.31 17.04
C GLU A 159 -13.63 -34.76 17.23
N THR A 160 -12.66 -33.86 17.12
CA THR A 160 -11.21 -34.18 17.17
C THR A 160 -10.41 -33.06 17.82
N ASP A 161 -9.23 -33.36 18.36
CA ASP A 161 -8.28 -32.34 18.86
C ASP A 161 -7.55 -31.56 17.74
N ALA A 162 -8.01 -31.69 16.49
CA ALA A 162 -7.36 -31.09 15.34
C ALA A 162 -7.68 -29.59 15.21
N GLN A 163 -6.69 -28.79 14.82
CA GLN A 163 -6.85 -27.34 14.66
C GLN A 163 -7.20 -27.02 13.21
N TYR A 164 -8.49 -27.08 12.89
CA TYR A 164 -8.99 -26.74 11.56
C TYR A 164 -9.46 -25.30 11.57
N PHE A 165 -9.20 -24.51 10.55
CA PHE A 165 -9.68 -23.13 10.49
C PHE A 165 -9.89 -22.69 9.05
N ASN A 166 -10.63 -21.61 8.90
CA ASN A 166 -10.96 -21.02 7.62
C ASN A 166 -10.28 -19.67 7.49
N VAL A 167 -9.80 -19.35 6.28
CA VAL A 167 -9.33 -18.01 5.93
C VAL A 167 -10.23 -17.48 4.82
N VAL A 168 -10.79 -16.29 5.01
CA VAL A 168 -11.62 -15.64 4.00
C VAL A 168 -10.75 -14.75 3.13
N PHE A 169 -10.65 -15.08 1.85
CA PHE A 169 -9.90 -14.26 0.91
C PHE A 169 -10.81 -13.21 0.25
N PRO A 170 -10.38 -11.93 0.19
CA PRO A 170 -11.03 -10.91 -0.64
C PRO A 170 -10.69 -11.16 -2.13
N CYS A 171 -10.80 -10.16 -2.99
CA CYS A 171 -10.39 -10.32 -4.38
C CYS A 171 -8.86 -10.46 -4.48
N VAL A 172 -8.36 -11.64 -4.83
CA VAL A 172 -6.92 -11.88 -4.98
C VAL A 172 -6.46 -11.60 -6.41
N TYR A 173 -5.34 -10.88 -6.56
CA TYR A 173 -4.72 -10.61 -7.86
C TYR A 173 -3.20 -10.83 -7.82
N GLY A 174 -2.57 -11.07 -8.97
CA GLY A 174 -1.11 -11.19 -9.02
C GLY A 174 -0.57 -11.81 -10.31
N PRO A 175 0.76 -11.96 -10.41
CA PRO A 175 1.47 -12.29 -11.66
C PRO A 175 1.22 -13.72 -12.17
N SER A 176 0.62 -14.60 -11.35
CA SER A 176 0.23 -15.96 -11.77
C SER A 176 -1.28 -16.05 -12.05
N GLY A 177 -1.97 -14.91 -12.13
CA GLY A 177 -3.40 -14.83 -12.43
C GLY A 177 -3.66 -14.90 -13.93
N SER A 178 -4.89 -15.30 -14.28
CA SER A 178 -5.31 -15.31 -15.69
C SER A 178 -5.36 -13.90 -16.26
N MET A 179 -4.67 -13.67 -17.38
CA MET A 179 -4.64 -12.41 -18.12
C MET A 179 -5.56 -12.48 -19.36
N ASN A 180 -6.78 -12.97 -19.16
CA ASN A 180 -7.80 -13.05 -20.20
C ASN A 180 -8.94 -12.06 -19.93
N ALA A 181 -9.59 -11.58 -20.99
CA ALA A 181 -10.69 -10.62 -20.89
C ALA A 181 -11.90 -11.13 -20.07
N ASP A 182 -12.07 -12.45 -19.98
CA ASP A 182 -13.15 -13.11 -19.23
C ASP A 182 -12.69 -13.63 -17.84
N GLY A 183 -11.51 -13.19 -17.40
CA GLY A 183 -10.88 -13.60 -16.15
C GLY A 183 -11.37 -12.85 -14.91
N PRO A 184 -10.68 -13.07 -13.78
CA PRO A 184 -10.87 -12.28 -12.57
C PRO A 184 -10.64 -10.79 -12.83
N VAL A 185 -11.38 -9.93 -12.13
CA VAL A 185 -11.52 -8.48 -12.39
C VAL A 185 -10.21 -7.78 -12.78
N VAL A 186 -9.14 -7.92 -11.99
CA VAL A 186 -7.87 -7.22 -12.26
C VAL A 186 -7.20 -7.71 -13.55
N GLY A 187 -7.08 -9.03 -13.74
CA GLY A 187 -6.46 -9.60 -14.94
C GLY A 187 -7.27 -9.30 -16.20
N ALA A 188 -8.60 -9.39 -16.10
CA ALA A 188 -9.52 -9.01 -17.17
C ALA A 188 -9.44 -7.53 -17.52
N PHE A 189 -9.34 -6.65 -16.52
CA PHE A 189 -9.21 -5.21 -16.73
C PHE A 189 -7.91 -4.88 -17.46
N ILE A 190 -6.78 -5.44 -17.02
CA ILE A 190 -5.48 -5.23 -17.68
C ILE A 190 -5.51 -5.77 -19.12
N ALA A 191 -6.04 -6.98 -19.34
CA ALA A 191 -6.14 -7.57 -20.66
C ALA A 191 -7.01 -6.74 -21.61
N LYS A 192 -8.19 -6.28 -21.15
CA LYS A 192 -9.09 -5.43 -21.94
C LYS A 192 -8.48 -4.07 -22.26
N CYS A 193 -7.77 -3.45 -21.31
CA CYS A 193 -7.03 -2.21 -21.54
C CYS A 193 -5.93 -2.40 -22.60
N PHE A 194 -5.16 -3.48 -22.50
CA PHE A 194 -4.08 -3.79 -23.43
C PHE A 194 -4.62 -4.06 -24.84
N GLN A 195 -5.67 -4.87 -24.97
CA GLN A 195 -6.35 -5.14 -26.25
C GLN A 195 -6.92 -3.86 -26.87
N ALA A 196 -7.62 -3.03 -26.08
CA ALA A 196 -8.17 -1.77 -26.57
C ALA A 196 -7.08 -0.85 -27.13
N LYS A 197 -5.92 -0.80 -26.47
CA LYS A 197 -4.75 -0.05 -26.95
C LYS A 197 -4.18 -0.63 -28.24
N GLN A 198 -4.02 -1.95 -28.35
CA GLN A 198 -3.51 -2.57 -29.57
C GLN A 198 -4.44 -2.38 -30.77
N GLU A 199 -5.75 -2.46 -30.55
CA GLU A 199 -6.77 -2.41 -31.59
C GLU A 199 -7.23 -0.98 -31.92
N GLY A 200 -6.70 0.04 -31.22
CA GLY A 200 -7.07 1.44 -31.44
C GLY A 200 -8.55 1.75 -31.13
N ARG A 201 -9.20 0.94 -30.30
CA ARG A 201 -10.62 1.10 -29.94
C ARG A 201 -10.78 1.73 -28.56
N LYS A 202 -11.96 2.30 -28.33
CA LYS A 202 -12.34 2.79 -26.99
C LYS A 202 -12.44 1.62 -26.02
N PHE A 203 -11.91 1.82 -24.82
CA PHE A 203 -12.03 0.90 -23.71
C PHE A 203 -13.44 1.02 -23.10
N THR A 204 -14.17 -0.09 -23.06
CA THR A 204 -15.51 -0.15 -22.46
C THR A 204 -15.45 -0.95 -21.17
N VAL A 205 -15.80 -0.30 -20.07
CA VAL A 205 -15.99 -0.96 -18.77
C VAL A 205 -17.41 -1.51 -18.71
N GLN A 206 -17.57 -2.76 -18.27
CA GLN A 206 -18.87 -3.33 -17.95
C GLN A 206 -19.16 -3.11 -16.45
N GLY A 207 -20.40 -2.76 -16.12
CA GLY A 207 -20.83 -2.44 -14.75
C GLY A 207 -21.20 -0.98 -14.57
N SER A 208 -21.61 -0.60 -13.36
CA SER A 208 -22.00 0.77 -13.04
C SER A 208 -20.79 1.70 -12.83
N GLY A 209 -19.62 1.12 -12.47
CA GLY A 209 -18.40 1.87 -12.17
C GLY A 209 -18.34 2.36 -10.72
N PHE A 210 -19.35 2.06 -9.91
CA PHE A 210 -19.42 2.44 -8.49
C PHE A 210 -19.09 1.28 -7.54
N GLU A 211 -18.88 0.07 -8.06
CA GLU A 211 -18.60 -1.10 -7.25
C GLU A 211 -17.22 -1.01 -6.58
N THR A 212 -17.19 -1.10 -5.25
CA THR A 212 -15.95 -1.16 -4.47
C THR A 212 -15.55 -2.60 -4.19
N ARG A 213 -14.23 -2.87 -4.13
CA ARG A 213 -13.67 -4.18 -3.82
C ARG A 213 -12.42 -4.02 -2.98
N GLN A 214 -12.21 -4.95 -2.05
CA GLN A 214 -10.92 -5.13 -1.39
C GLN A 214 -10.05 -6.05 -2.24
N PHE A 215 -8.81 -5.64 -2.47
CA PHE A 215 -7.83 -6.42 -3.24
C PHE A 215 -6.67 -6.85 -2.35
N LEU A 216 -6.26 -8.11 -2.50
CA LEU A 216 -5.08 -8.67 -1.83
C LEU A 216 -4.11 -9.21 -2.89
N TYR A 217 -2.84 -8.81 -2.79
CA TYR A 217 -1.83 -9.26 -3.73
C TYR A 217 -1.40 -10.70 -3.41
N ALA A 218 -1.36 -11.56 -4.41
CA ALA A 218 -1.20 -13.00 -4.24
C ALA A 218 0.13 -13.40 -3.59
N LEU A 219 1.18 -12.59 -3.78
CA LEU A 219 2.50 -12.85 -3.19
C LEU A 219 2.61 -12.46 -1.71
N ASP A 220 1.63 -11.71 -1.19
CA ASP A 220 1.57 -11.33 0.23
C ASP A 220 0.86 -12.41 1.06
N ILE A 221 0.11 -13.31 0.43
CA ILE A 221 -0.66 -14.37 1.11
C ILE A 221 0.22 -15.45 1.76
N PRO A 222 1.29 -15.98 1.10
CA PRO A 222 2.04 -17.13 1.64
C PRO A 222 2.58 -16.94 3.06
N PRO A 223 3.20 -15.81 3.44
CA PRO A 223 3.65 -15.60 4.82
C PRO A 223 2.52 -15.71 5.84
N HIS A 224 1.36 -15.11 5.57
CA HIS A 224 0.21 -15.14 6.48
C HIS A 224 -0.39 -16.56 6.59
N LEU A 225 -0.54 -17.23 5.46
CA LEU A 225 -1.06 -18.60 5.40
C LEU A 225 -0.15 -19.59 6.14
N LEU A 226 1.16 -19.39 6.06
CA LEU A 226 2.15 -20.17 6.81
C LEU A 226 2.10 -19.86 8.31
N ARG A 227 2.00 -18.60 8.72
CA ARG A 227 1.83 -18.24 10.13
C ARG A 227 0.59 -18.85 10.75
N SER A 228 -0.56 -18.78 10.08
CA SER A 228 -1.79 -19.43 10.56
C SER A 228 -1.59 -20.94 10.76
N LEU A 229 -0.76 -21.57 9.93
CA LEU A 229 -0.45 -22.99 10.05
C LEU A 229 0.64 -23.29 11.09
N PHE A 230 1.58 -22.38 11.36
CA PHE A 230 2.83 -22.69 12.04
C PHE A 230 3.25 -21.83 13.24
N ASP A 231 2.68 -20.64 13.52
CA ASP A 231 2.99 -19.91 14.77
C ASP A 231 2.61 -20.82 15.95
N PHE A 232 3.55 -21.50 16.64
CA PHE A 232 4.72 -21.09 17.44
C PHE A 232 4.25 -20.43 18.75
N GLU A 233 4.50 -21.14 19.85
CA GLU A 233 4.13 -20.76 21.21
C GLU A 233 4.59 -19.35 21.57
N GLU A 234 3.83 -18.74 22.48
CA GLU A 234 4.01 -17.43 23.10
C GLU A 234 5.49 -16.98 23.21
N GLU A 235 5.91 -16.07 22.34
CA GLU A 235 6.98 -15.13 22.69
C GLU A 235 6.55 -13.72 22.28
N VAL A 236 6.41 -12.88 23.30
CA VAL A 236 6.07 -11.46 23.21
C VAL A 236 7.21 -10.75 22.49
N ILE A 237 6.93 -10.24 21.28
CA ILE A 237 7.86 -9.40 20.53
C ILE A 237 7.42 -7.93 20.70
N ASN A 238 8.34 -7.11 21.24
CA ASN A 238 8.18 -5.66 21.37
C ASN A 238 7.88 -4.99 20.02
N PHE A 239 6.74 -4.32 19.91
CA PHE A 239 6.30 -3.59 18.72
C PHE A 239 6.62 -2.09 18.79
N PRO A 240 7.50 -1.55 17.93
CA PRO A 240 7.39 -0.19 17.46
C PRO A 240 6.61 -0.18 16.14
N ALA A 241 5.54 0.63 16.06
CA ALA A 241 4.70 0.73 14.88
C ALA A 241 4.50 2.20 14.47
N ILE A 242 4.70 2.50 13.18
CA ILE A 242 4.58 3.84 12.58
C ILE A 242 3.50 3.79 11.48
N THR A 243 2.70 4.84 11.35
CA THR A 243 1.64 4.94 10.33
C THR A 243 1.70 6.23 9.53
N GLY A 244 0.99 6.24 8.39
CA GLY A 244 0.85 7.42 7.55
C GLY A 244 1.91 7.57 6.47
N ILE A 245 2.52 6.47 6.01
CA ILE A 245 3.63 6.54 5.07
C ILE A 245 3.13 6.49 3.62
N ALA A 246 3.02 7.69 3.03
CA ALA A 246 2.96 7.91 1.60
C ALA A 246 4.04 8.96 1.26
N GLY A 247 4.87 8.69 0.25
CA GLY A 247 6.04 9.50 -0.10
C GLY A 247 7.37 8.85 0.32
N GLN A 248 8.48 9.50 -0.05
CA GLN A 248 9.87 9.01 0.08
C GLN A 248 10.30 8.59 1.50
N ASP A 249 9.93 9.36 2.52
CA ASP A 249 10.38 9.11 3.90
C ASP A 249 9.70 7.85 4.43
N GLY A 250 8.51 7.57 3.90
CA GLY A 250 7.76 6.37 4.19
C GLY A 250 8.22 5.12 3.50
N SER A 251 8.68 5.19 2.24
CA SER A 251 9.24 4.03 1.56
C SER A 251 10.58 3.62 2.17
N TYR A 252 11.50 4.58 2.42
CA TYR A 252 12.81 4.26 2.99
C TYR A 252 12.75 3.80 4.46
N MET A 253 11.88 4.40 5.28
CA MET A 253 11.68 3.94 6.65
C MET A 253 10.96 2.59 6.68
N ALA A 254 9.97 2.37 5.81
CA ALA A 254 9.36 1.05 5.67
C ALA A 254 10.40 0.00 5.24
N GLU A 255 11.24 0.28 4.25
CA GLU A 255 12.33 -0.61 3.83
C GLU A 255 13.35 -0.86 4.95
N LEU A 256 13.77 0.18 5.69
CA LEU A 256 14.69 0.04 6.82
C LEU A 256 14.09 -0.79 7.97
N LEU A 257 12.81 -0.61 8.27
CA LEU A 257 12.13 -1.33 9.33
C LEU A 257 11.81 -2.77 8.89
N ILE A 258 11.37 -2.98 7.64
CA ILE A 258 11.17 -4.31 7.07
C ILE A 258 12.50 -5.09 7.03
N SER A 259 13.61 -4.46 6.63
CA SER A 259 14.96 -5.08 6.65
C SER A 259 15.49 -5.38 8.05
N LYS A 260 14.88 -4.80 9.09
CA LYS A 260 15.16 -5.12 10.49
C LYS A 260 14.14 -6.09 11.12
N GLY A 261 13.20 -6.63 10.33
CA GLY A 261 12.23 -7.64 10.76
C GLY A 261 10.89 -7.10 11.31
N TYR A 262 10.60 -5.80 11.13
CA TYR A 262 9.36 -5.17 11.61
C TYR A 262 8.19 -5.28 10.60
N MET A 263 6.94 -5.27 11.10
CA MET A 263 5.69 -5.27 10.28
C MET A 263 5.13 -3.85 10.07
N VAL A 264 4.51 -3.59 8.91
CA VAL A 264 3.96 -2.27 8.53
C VAL A 264 2.46 -2.37 8.21
N HIS A 265 1.61 -1.54 8.85
CA HIS A 265 0.13 -1.54 8.68
C HIS A 265 -0.46 -0.13 8.45
N GLY A 266 -1.71 -0.07 7.97
CA GLY A 266 -2.49 1.17 7.85
C GLY A 266 -2.85 1.77 9.23
N THR A 267 -3.13 3.09 9.27
CA THR A 267 -3.28 3.87 10.52
C THR A 267 -4.22 3.21 11.53
N LEU A 268 -5.41 2.80 11.10
CA LEU A 268 -6.40 2.17 11.99
C LEU A 268 -5.95 0.81 12.52
N HIS A 269 -5.29 -0.01 11.71
CA HIS A 269 -4.82 -1.34 12.13
C HIS A 269 -3.72 -1.26 13.17
N VAL A 270 -2.82 -0.27 13.08
CA VAL A 270 -1.79 -0.09 14.13
C VAL A 270 -2.41 0.42 15.42
N LEU A 271 -3.31 1.40 15.35
CA LEU A 271 -4.03 1.89 16.51
C LEU A 271 -4.81 0.76 17.20
N GLU A 272 -5.46 -0.08 16.40
CA GLU A 272 -6.20 -1.24 16.90
C GLU A 272 -5.29 -2.36 17.42
N ALA A 273 -4.10 -2.55 16.83
CA ALA A 273 -3.09 -3.47 17.34
C ALA A 273 -2.56 -3.01 18.70
N ILE A 274 -2.24 -1.72 18.86
CA ILE A 274 -1.84 -1.14 20.16
C ILE A 274 -2.93 -1.39 21.20
N ARG A 275 -4.19 -1.15 20.84
CA ARG A 275 -5.34 -1.36 21.73
C ARG A 275 -5.54 -2.83 22.08
N SER A 276 -5.51 -3.71 21.10
CA SER A 276 -5.80 -5.15 21.26
C SER A 276 -4.66 -5.90 21.95
N ALA A 277 -3.43 -5.42 21.83
CA ALA A 277 -2.26 -5.95 22.53
C ALA A 277 -2.07 -5.36 23.95
N ASP A 278 -3.02 -4.56 24.43
CA ASP A 278 -2.95 -3.86 25.72
C ASP A 278 -1.70 -2.99 25.89
N MET A 279 -1.20 -2.41 24.79
CA MET A 279 0.01 -1.57 24.76
C MET A 279 -0.29 -0.07 24.84
N THR A 280 -1.51 0.30 25.23
CA THR A 280 -2.00 1.69 25.27
C THR A 280 -1.18 2.59 26.19
N HIS A 281 -0.63 2.03 27.27
CA HIS A 281 0.15 2.74 28.30
C HIS A 281 1.66 2.76 28.03
N SER A 282 2.16 1.92 27.13
CA SER A 282 3.59 1.75 26.84
C SER A 282 3.99 2.25 25.46
N THR A 283 3.03 2.54 24.58
CA THR A 283 3.27 2.93 23.19
C THR A 283 2.87 4.37 22.92
N ARG A 284 3.78 5.11 22.28
CA ARG A 284 3.51 6.44 21.73
C ARG A 284 3.44 6.36 20.23
N PHE A 285 2.40 6.95 19.67
CA PHE A 285 2.04 6.83 18.28
C PHE A 285 2.08 8.18 17.57
N TYR A 286 2.72 8.22 16.40
CA TYR A 286 2.78 9.41 15.57
C TYR A 286 2.25 9.11 14.18
N GLN A 287 1.33 9.95 13.72
CA GLN A 287 0.80 9.94 12.36
C GLN A 287 1.35 11.12 11.57
N ALA A 288 2.00 10.80 10.45
CA ALA A 288 2.39 11.78 9.44
C ALA A 288 1.15 12.26 8.66
N SER A 289 0.50 13.30 9.18
CA SER A 289 -0.55 14.04 8.48
C SER A 289 0.09 15.07 7.53
N THR A 290 -0.72 15.89 6.85
CA THR A 290 -0.23 16.71 5.73
C THR A 290 -1.00 18.02 5.58
N SER A 291 -0.33 19.08 5.11
CA SER A 291 -0.97 20.34 4.71
C SER A 291 -2.03 20.16 3.60
N GLU A 292 -1.97 19.08 2.82
CA GLU A 292 -3.00 18.77 1.81
C GLU A 292 -4.40 18.52 2.43
N LEU A 293 -4.48 18.28 3.74
CA LEU A 293 -5.75 18.24 4.48
C LEU A 293 -6.51 19.57 4.37
N TYR A 294 -5.81 20.70 4.36
CA TYR A 294 -6.42 22.02 4.22
C TYR A 294 -6.98 22.27 2.81
N GLY A 295 -6.37 21.67 1.78
CA GLY A 295 -6.82 21.71 0.38
C GLY A 295 -7.31 23.09 -0.07
N LYS A 296 -8.63 23.29 -0.18
CA LYS A 296 -9.21 24.62 -0.40
C LYS A 296 -9.13 25.41 0.91
N VAL A 297 -8.05 26.16 1.07
CA VAL A 297 -7.73 26.92 2.28
C VAL A 297 -8.92 27.76 2.79
N GLN A 298 -9.20 27.64 4.08
CA GLN A 298 -10.27 28.37 4.78
C GLN A 298 -9.75 29.55 5.63
N ALA A 299 -8.48 29.52 6.05
CA ALA A 299 -7.81 30.60 6.77
C ALA A 299 -6.31 30.65 6.40
N ILE A 300 -5.69 31.84 6.48
CA ILE A 300 -4.27 32.05 6.14
C ILE A 300 -3.64 32.90 7.25
N PRO A 301 -2.51 32.48 7.86
CA PRO A 301 -1.87 31.17 7.72
C PRO A 301 -2.76 30.03 8.28
N GLN A 302 -2.45 28.78 7.93
CA GLN A 302 -3.15 27.61 8.47
C GLN A 302 -2.47 27.10 9.74
N ASN A 303 -3.25 26.92 10.80
CA ASN A 303 -2.86 26.38 12.10
C ASN A 303 -3.66 25.10 12.44
N GLU A 304 -3.50 24.56 13.65
CA GLU A 304 -4.20 23.34 14.11
C GLU A 304 -5.72 23.50 14.18
N GLU A 305 -6.24 24.73 14.29
CA GLU A 305 -7.68 25.05 14.36
C GLU A 305 -8.30 25.32 12.98
N THR A 306 -7.47 25.45 11.94
CA THR A 306 -7.95 25.78 10.59
C THR A 306 -8.76 24.61 10.03
N PRO A 307 -10.01 24.83 9.57
CA PRO A 307 -10.84 23.75 9.06
C PRO A 307 -10.24 23.06 7.82
N PHE A 308 -10.31 21.73 7.78
CA PHE A 308 -9.87 20.93 6.64
C PHE A 308 -10.86 20.98 5.47
N HIS A 309 -10.33 21.02 4.24
CA HIS A 309 -11.12 20.97 3.02
C HIS A 309 -10.35 20.24 1.90
N PRO A 310 -10.21 18.89 1.97
CA PRO A 310 -9.37 18.13 1.05
C PRO A 310 -9.80 18.28 -0.41
N ARG A 311 -8.83 18.26 -1.33
CA ARG A 311 -9.04 18.45 -2.79
C ARG A 311 -8.55 17.27 -3.65
N SER A 312 -8.17 16.15 -3.02
CA SER A 312 -7.72 14.94 -3.71
C SER A 312 -8.11 13.68 -2.94
N PRO A 313 -8.23 12.50 -3.59
CA PRO A 313 -8.44 11.23 -2.89
C PRO A 313 -7.37 10.93 -1.84
N TYR A 314 -6.12 11.33 -2.11
CA TYR A 314 -5.01 11.27 -1.15
C TYR A 314 -5.32 12.08 0.12
N ALA A 315 -5.73 13.34 -0.02
CA ALA A 315 -6.06 14.20 1.10
C ALA A 315 -7.26 13.67 1.90
N VAL A 316 -8.28 13.10 1.23
CA VAL A 316 -9.43 12.46 1.90
C VAL A 316 -8.99 11.23 2.71
N SER A 317 -8.12 10.39 2.16
CA SER A 317 -7.56 9.24 2.89
C SER A 317 -6.77 9.68 4.13
N LYS A 318 -5.95 10.73 3.98
CA LYS A 318 -5.20 11.32 5.10
C LYS A 318 -6.10 11.95 6.15
N LEU A 319 -7.23 12.52 5.76
CA LEU A 319 -8.21 13.09 6.68
C LEU A 319 -8.86 11.98 7.54
N GLY A 320 -9.17 10.83 6.93
CA GLY A 320 -9.63 9.66 7.68
C GLY A 320 -8.60 9.20 8.72
N ALA A 321 -7.33 9.08 8.33
CA ALA A 321 -6.25 8.72 9.24
C ALA A 321 -6.08 9.74 10.38
N PHE A 322 -6.15 11.04 10.08
CA PHE A 322 -6.08 12.11 11.07
C PHE A 322 -7.14 11.93 12.16
N TRP A 323 -8.41 11.76 11.76
CA TRP A 323 -9.51 11.62 12.71
C TRP A 323 -9.52 10.29 13.44
N SER A 324 -9.01 9.20 12.84
CA SER A 324 -8.79 7.96 13.58
C SER A 324 -7.82 8.14 14.75
N VAL A 325 -6.75 8.90 14.55
CA VAL A 325 -5.77 9.19 15.62
C VAL A 325 -6.39 10.03 16.72
N VAL A 326 -7.11 11.10 16.37
CA VAL A 326 -7.84 11.93 17.34
C VAL A 326 -8.81 11.06 18.15
N ASN A 327 -9.62 10.24 17.47
CA ASN A 327 -10.60 9.39 18.14
C ASN A 327 -9.97 8.36 19.07
N TYR A 328 -8.89 7.67 18.66
CA TYR A 328 -8.24 6.69 19.52
C TYR A 328 -7.52 7.32 20.72
N ARG A 329 -6.96 8.52 20.55
CA ARG A 329 -6.44 9.33 21.65
C ARG A 329 -7.53 9.63 22.67
N GLU A 330 -8.68 10.13 22.21
CA GLU A 330 -9.79 10.55 23.08
C GLU A 330 -10.57 9.39 23.70
N ALA A 331 -10.81 8.31 22.96
CA ALA A 331 -11.65 7.19 23.38
C ALA A 331 -10.90 6.16 24.23
N TYR A 332 -9.61 5.95 23.97
CA TYR A 332 -8.82 4.88 24.58
C TYR A 332 -7.60 5.38 25.35
N ASN A 333 -7.44 6.71 25.49
CA ASN A 333 -6.30 7.35 26.18
C ASN A 333 -4.94 6.88 25.66
N ILE A 334 -4.84 6.55 24.37
CA ILE A 334 -3.56 6.21 23.74
C ILE A 334 -2.79 7.51 23.51
N PHE A 335 -1.47 7.52 23.80
CA PHE A 335 -0.61 8.62 23.40
C PHE A 335 -0.46 8.60 21.87
N ALA A 336 -1.34 9.32 21.15
CA ALA A 336 -1.36 9.34 19.70
C ALA A 336 -1.46 10.77 19.16
N CYS A 337 -0.52 11.16 18.29
CA CYS A 337 -0.36 12.54 17.80
C CYS A 337 -0.38 12.60 16.28
N ASN A 338 -0.93 13.68 15.72
CA ASN A 338 -0.74 14.05 14.32
C ASN A 338 0.29 15.18 14.21
N GLY A 339 1.30 14.99 13.36
CA GLY A 339 2.01 16.14 12.79
C GLY A 339 1.41 16.51 11.45
N ILE A 340 0.88 17.72 11.34
CA ILE A 340 0.32 18.27 10.10
C ILE A 340 1.47 18.92 9.33
N LEU A 341 2.17 18.11 8.54
CA LEU A 341 3.41 18.51 7.88
C LEU A 341 3.13 19.28 6.60
N PHE A 342 3.67 20.50 6.50
CA PHE A 342 3.76 21.25 5.25
C PHE A 342 4.83 20.66 4.33
N ASN A 343 5.02 21.24 3.13
CA ASN A 343 5.93 20.66 2.16
C ASN A 343 7.36 20.67 2.74
N HIS A 344 7.97 19.50 2.77
CA HIS A 344 9.35 19.33 3.17
C HIS A 344 10.08 18.52 2.13
N GLU A 345 11.30 18.97 1.86
CA GLU A 345 12.09 18.54 0.71
C GLU A 345 13.50 18.19 1.17
N SER A 346 14.24 17.47 0.33
CA SER A 346 15.63 17.11 0.58
C SER A 346 16.24 16.53 -0.71
N PRO A 347 17.56 16.28 -0.74
CA PRO A 347 18.19 15.53 -1.84
C PRO A 347 17.71 14.08 -1.99
N ARG A 348 16.84 13.59 -1.10
CA ARG A 348 16.22 12.26 -1.22
C ARG A 348 14.86 12.30 -1.92
N ARG A 349 14.30 13.50 -2.17
CA ARG A 349 12.95 13.71 -2.70
C ARG A 349 12.70 12.92 -3.98
N GLY A 350 11.56 12.25 -4.10
CA GLY A 350 11.19 11.56 -5.34
C GLY A 350 11.16 12.50 -6.55
N ASP A 351 11.56 12.01 -7.71
CA ASP A 351 11.64 12.75 -8.99
C ASP A 351 10.28 13.26 -9.51
N ASN A 352 9.18 12.63 -9.09
CA ASN A 352 7.82 13.04 -9.43
C ASN A 352 7.36 14.36 -8.76
N PHE A 353 8.09 14.86 -7.75
CA PHE A 353 7.75 16.12 -7.08
C PHE A 353 8.39 17.31 -7.80
N VAL A 354 7.67 18.44 -7.83
CA VAL A 354 8.08 19.64 -8.59
C VAL A 354 9.47 20.14 -8.24
N THR A 355 9.84 20.11 -6.96
CA THR A 355 11.14 20.54 -6.44
C THR A 355 12.27 19.69 -6.99
N ARG A 356 12.15 18.35 -6.90
CA ARG A 356 13.17 17.43 -7.43
C ARG A 356 13.23 17.45 -8.96
N LYS A 357 12.08 17.54 -9.62
CA LYS A 357 11.99 17.72 -11.07
C LYS A 357 12.77 18.96 -11.52
N ILE A 358 12.64 20.08 -10.78
CA ILE A 358 13.39 21.31 -11.04
C ILE A 358 14.88 21.09 -10.82
N THR A 359 15.31 20.57 -9.67
CA THR A 359 16.76 20.47 -9.35
C THR A 359 17.49 19.49 -10.27
N GLN A 360 16.90 18.32 -10.57
CA GLN A 360 17.43 17.38 -11.56
C GLN A 360 17.44 17.99 -12.96
N GLY A 361 16.39 18.73 -13.30
CA GLY A 361 16.27 19.44 -14.56
C GLY A 361 17.38 20.45 -14.77
N VAL A 362 17.60 21.32 -13.79
CA VAL A 362 18.66 22.33 -13.77
C VAL A 362 20.03 21.67 -13.89
N ALA A 363 20.28 20.59 -13.14
CA ALA A 363 21.52 19.84 -13.22
C ALA A 363 21.76 19.25 -14.64
N ARG A 364 20.71 18.70 -15.28
CA ARG A 364 20.80 18.14 -16.64
C ARG A 364 20.93 19.20 -17.73
N ILE A 365 20.30 20.36 -17.56
CA ILE A 365 20.47 21.52 -18.44
C ILE A 365 21.92 22.02 -18.36
N LYS A 366 22.45 22.17 -17.15
CA LYS A 366 23.86 22.54 -16.94
C LYS A 366 24.83 21.54 -17.59
N ALA A 367 24.48 20.25 -17.58
CA ALA A 367 25.27 19.19 -18.21
C ALA A 367 25.15 19.14 -19.75
N GLY A 368 24.27 19.95 -20.36
CA GLY A 368 23.96 19.88 -21.79
C GLY A 368 23.19 18.62 -22.20
N VAL A 369 22.55 17.93 -21.25
CA VAL A 369 21.79 16.69 -21.48
C VAL A 369 20.31 16.95 -21.73
N LEU A 370 19.79 18.07 -21.21
CA LEU A 370 18.39 18.47 -21.34
C LEU A 370 18.31 19.89 -21.88
N ASP A 371 17.49 20.12 -22.90
CA ASP A 371 17.35 21.46 -23.49
C ASP A 371 16.47 22.38 -22.63
N TYR A 372 15.36 21.87 -22.12
CA TYR A 372 14.39 22.61 -21.30
C TYR A 372 13.56 21.71 -20.37
N LEU A 373 13.02 22.32 -19.32
CA LEU A 373 12.06 21.74 -18.37
C LEU A 373 10.63 22.14 -18.74
N CYS A 374 9.69 21.20 -18.66
CA CYS A 374 8.25 21.54 -18.71
C CYS A 374 7.65 21.55 -17.31
N LEU A 375 7.02 22.65 -16.91
CA LEU A 375 6.35 22.82 -15.60
C LEU A 375 4.87 23.21 -15.78
N GLY A 376 4.10 23.14 -14.71
CA GLY A 376 2.71 23.59 -14.65
C GLY A 376 2.60 25.03 -14.16
N ASN A 377 1.75 25.26 -13.16
CA ASN A 377 1.53 26.58 -12.56
C ASN A 377 2.76 27.11 -11.80
N LEU A 378 3.48 28.07 -12.39
CA LEU A 378 4.63 28.72 -11.76
C LEU A 378 4.27 29.62 -10.56
N ASN A 379 3.02 30.07 -10.49
CA ASN A 379 2.53 30.99 -9.48
C ASN A 379 1.98 30.26 -8.23
N ALA A 380 1.94 28.92 -8.25
CA ALA A 380 1.55 28.13 -7.09
C ALA A 380 2.49 28.41 -5.91
N LYS A 381 1.93 28.75 -4.74
CA LYS A 381 2.67 29.09 -3.53
C LYS A 381 2.69 27.93 -2.55
N ARG A 382 3.89 27.57 -2.09
CA ARG A 382 4.10 26.48 -1.14
C ARG A 382 5.01 26.93 0.00
N ASP A 383 4.74 26.38 1.16
CA ASP A 383 5.61 26.45 2.33
C ASP A 383 6.57 25.28 2.30
N TRP A 384 7.85 25.55 1.98
CA TRP A 384 8.89 24.53 1.86
C TRP A 384 9.89 24.63 3.02
N GLY A 385 10.04 23.54 3.77
CA GLY A 385 11.14 23.35 4.70
C GLY A 385 12.01 22.15 4.35
N HIS A 386 13.05 21.92 5.15
CA HIS A 386 13.94 20.78 4.96
C HIS A 386 13.47 19.56 5.76
N ALA A 387 13.44 18.37 5.14
CA ALA A 387 12.96 17.14 5.77
C ALA A 387 13.69 16.79 7.09
N ARG A 388 15.00 17.09 7.17
CA ARG A 388 15.83 16.93 8.39
C ARG A 388 15.27 17.69 9.61
N ASP A 389 14.71 18.87 9.39
CA ASP A 389 14.15 19.69 10.47
C ASP A 389 12.77 19.15 10.88
N TYR A 390 12.02 18.63 9.91
CA TYR A 390 10.69 18.09 10.12
C TYR A 390 10.74 16.78 10.90
N VAL A 391 11.69 15.88 10.61
CA VAL A 391 11.84 14.64 11.40
C VAL A 391 12.23 14.91 12.84
N LYS A 392 12.99 15.99 13.11
CA LYS A 392 13.24 16.48 14.47
C LYS A 392 11.95 16.93 15.15
N ALA A 393 11.05 17.61 14.42
CA ALA A 393 9.71 17.95 14.92
C ALA A 393 8.91 16.69 15.28
N MET A 394 8.88 15.68 14.41
CA MET A 394 8.19 14.41 14.65
C MET A 394 8.65 13.76 15.96
N TRP A 395 9.97 13.70 16.16
CA TRP A 395 10.56 13.15 17.37
C TRP A 395 10.19 13.96 18.62
N LEU A 396 10.28 15.30 18.55
CA LEU A 396 9.91 16.19 19.67
C LEU A 396 8.44 16.07 20.07
N ILE A 397 7.52 15.94 19.10
CA ILE A 397 6.08 15.74 19.35
C ILE A 397 5.87 14.47 20.18
N LEU A 398 6.60 13.39 19.88
CA LEU A 398 6.55 12.16 20.64
C LEU A 398 7.18 12.26 22.04
N GLN A 399 7.99 13.29 22.32
CA GLN A 399 8.57 13.52 23.65
C GLN A 399 7.67 14.38 24.56
N HIS A 400 6.63 15.03 24.02
CA HIS A 400 5.74 15.87 24.80
C HIS A 400 5.02 15.07 25.91
N THR A 401 4.68 15.70 27.04
CA THR A 401 4.05 14.98 28.16
C THR A 401 2.65 14.48 27.81
N GLU A 402 1.88 15.28 27.09
CA GLU A 402 0.51 14.98 26.65
C GLU A 402 0.41 14.81 25.12
N PRO A 403 -0.43 13.90 24.60
CA PRO A 403 -0.56 13.75 23.16
C PRO A 403 -1.32 14.95 22.56
N ALA A 404 -0.74 15.58 21.53
CA ALA A 404 -1.33 16.73 20.86
C ALA A 404 -0.94 16.77 19.38
N ASP A 405 -1.77 17.45 18.58
CA ASP A 405 -1.51 17.66 17.17
C ASP A 405 -0.78 18.98 16.95
N PHE A 406 0.14 19.01 15.99
CA PHE A 406 0.97 20.19 15.70
C PHE A 406 1.12 20.42 14.20
N VAL A 407 0.98 21.68 13.78
CA VAL A 407 1.40 22.15 12.46
C VAL A 407 2.92 22.27 12.44
N VAL A 408 3.54 21.66 11.43
CA VAL A 408 4.98 21.72 11.20
C VAL A 408 5.21 22.34 9.83
N GLY A 409 5.83 23.51 9.81
CA GLY A 409 6.09 24.25 8.58
C GLY A 409 7.09 25.38 8.78
N SER A 410 7.50 26.03 7.70
CA SER A 410 8.46 27.14 7.74
C SER A 410 7.87 28.46 8.18
N GLY A 411 6.55 28.61 8.06
CA GLY A 411 5.86 29.89 8.21
C GLY A 411 6.11 30.87 7.06
N CYS A 412 6.68 30.41 5.94
CA CYS A 412 7.02 31.22 4.78
C CYS A 412 6.55 30.52 3.49
N THR A 413 6.00 31.27 2.53
CA THR A 413 5.70 30.73 1.19
C THR A 413 6.65 31.22 0.12
N ARG A 414 6.87 30.37 -0.87
CA ARG A 414 7.59 30.66 -2.11
C ARG A 414 6.77 30.16 -3.29
N THR A 415 6.91 30.84 -4.41
CA THR A 415 6.35 30.38 -5.68
C THR A 415 7.23 29.28 -6.31
N VAL A 416 6.64 28.46 -7.19
CA VAL A 416 7.41 27.53 -8.04
C VAL A 416 8.42 28.30 -8.91
N ARG A 417 8.07 29.53 -9.32
CA ARG A 417 8.98 30.47 -9.99
C ARG A 417 10.22 30.79 -9.16
N GLU A 418 10.05 31.26 -7.92
CA GLU A 418 11.16 31.56 -7.01
C GLU A 418 12.05 30.33 -6.77
N PHE A 419 11.45 29.14 -6.71
CA PHE A 419 12.20 27.88 -6.62
C PHE A 419 13.08 27.65 -7.85
N CYS A 420 12.53 27.86 -9.05
CA CYS A 420 13.31 27.76 -10.29
C CYS A 420 14.47 28.76 -10.29
N GLU A 421 14.21 30.02 -10.01
CA GLU A 421 15.24 31.09 -9.98
C GLU A 421 16.35 30.75 -9.00
N THR A 422 16.00 30.29 -7.80
CA THR A 422 16.95 29.88 -6.77
C THR A 422 17.75 28.65 -7.20
N ALA A 423 17.12 27.67 -7.86
CA ALA A 423 17.79 26.47 -8.32
C ALA A 423 18.78 26.75 -9.46
N PHE A 424 18.38 27.56 -10.46
CA PHE A 424 19.28 28.01 -11.52
C PHE A 424 20.46 28.80 -10.92
N SER A 425 20.19 29.75 -10.02
CA SER A 425 21.23 30.54 -9.36
C SER A 425 22.22 29.66 -8.59
N ALA A 426 21.74 28.67 -7.84
CA ALA A 426 22.59 27.69 -7.13
C ALA A 426 23.48 26.86 -8.08
N SER A 427 23.08 26.71 -9.33
CA SER A 427 23.88 26.05 -10.37
C SER A 427 24.84 27.00 -11.11
N GLY A 428 24.88 28.29 -10.77
CA GLY A 428 25.67 29.31 -11.46
C GLY A 428 25.05 29.79 -12.78
N MET A 429 23.75 29.57 -12.97
CA MET A 429 23.00 30.04 -14.15
C MET A 429 21.95 31.06 -13.72
N ALA A 430 21.75 32.12 -14.50
CA ALA A 430 20.69 33.10 -14.25
C ALA A 430 19.58 32.98 -15.30
N ILE A 431 18.32 33.00 -14.87
CA ILE A 431 17.15 32.96 -15.75
C ILE A 431 16.36 34.27 -15.70
N GLN A 432 15.73 34.63 -16.81
CA GLN A 432 14.77 35.71 -16.96
C GLN A 432 13.48 35.16 -17.58
N TRP A 433 12.33 35.72 -17.21
CA TRP A 433 11.02 35.28 -17.72
C TRP A 433 10.53 36.20 -18.83
N GLU A 434 9.88 35.63 -19.84
CA GLU A 434 9.30 36.34 -20.98
C GLU A 434 7.98 35.69 -21.40
N GLY A 435 6.98 36.51 -21.71
CA GLY A 435 5.62 36.05 -22.03
C GLY A 435 4.71 35.96 -20.80
N GLU A 436 3.50 35.43 -21.01
CA GLU A 436 2.46 35.34 -19.97
C GLU A 436 1.66 34.04 -20.10
N GLY A 437 1.10 33.57 -18.98
CA GLY A 437 0.25 32.38 -18.92
C GLY A 437 0.97 31.15 -19.47
N VAL A 438 0.31 30.35 -20.31
CA VAL A 438 0.91 29.15 -20.91
C VAL A 438 2.02 29.43 -21.92
N ASN A 439 2.12 30.68 -22.41
CA ASN A 439 3.15 31.11 -23.35
C ASN A 439 4.39 31.67 -22.65
N GLU A 440 4.37 31.76 -21.31
CA GLU A 440 5.52 32.22 -20.55
C GLU A 440 6.65 31.18 -20.57
N VAL A 441 7.88 31.68 -20.76
CA VAL A 441 9.10 30.87 -20.82
C VAL A 441 10.19 31.45 -19.93
N GLY A 442 11.02 30.57 -19.37
CA GLY A 442 12.26 30.94 -18.68
C GLY A 442 13.44 30.82 -19.63
N LYS A 443 14.19 31.90 -19.83
CA LYS A 443 15.38 31.96 -20.68
C LYS A 443 16.64 32.21 -19.86
N LEU A 444 17.75 31.57 -20.21
CA LEU A 444 19.06 31.92 -19.65
C LEU A 444 19.43 33.36 -20.05
N ILE A 445 19.93 34.15 -19.11
CA ILE A 445 20.27 35.56 -19.37
C ILE A 445 21.41 35.68 -20.39
N GLU A 446 22.44 34.84 -20.28
CA GLU A 446 23.64 34.90 -21.11
C GLU A 446 23.40 34.37 -22.54
N SER A 447 22.85 33.16 -22.67
CA SER A 447 22.68 32.50 -23.98
C SER A 447 21.35 32.79 -24.67
N LYS A 448 20.39 33.40 -23.95
CA LYS A 448 18.98 33.54 -24.38
C LYS A 448 18.26 32.23 -24.69
N GLN A 449 18.86 31.08 -24.37
CA GLN A 449 18.25 29.76 -24.54
C GLN A 449 17.02 29.62 -23.65
N VAL A 450 15.92 29.12 -24.21
CA VAL A 450 14.74 28.72 -23.44
C VAL A 450 15.04 27.44 -22.68
N VAL A 451 14.95 27.49 -21.35
CA VAL A 451 15.26 26.40 -20.42
C VAL A 451 14.09 25.98 -19.55
N VAL A 452 13.03 26.79 -19.48
CA VAL A 452 11.76 26.42 -18.83
C VAL A 452 10.61 26.77 -19.76
N ARG A 453 9.66 25.84 -19.90
CA ARG A 453 8.38 26.01 -20.61
C ARG A 453 7.23 25.61 -19.70
N ILE A 454 6.07 26.20 -19.92
CA ILE A 454 4.84 25.82 -19.24
C ILE A 454 4.05 24.89 -20.15
N ASP A 455 3.55 23.79 -19.57
CA ASP A 455 2.76 22.81 -20.28
C ASP A 455 1.43 22.54 -19.54
N PRO A 456 0.27 22.78 -20.19
CA PRO A 456 -1.06 22.56 -19.63
C PRO A 456 -1.26 21.17 -19.03
N GLN A 457 -0.55 20.14 -19.50
CA GLN A 457 -0.70 18.78 -18.98
C GLN A 457 -0.26 18.61 -17.52
N PHE A 458 0.55 19.55 -17.00
CA PHE A 458 1.01 19.53 -15.60
C PHE A 458 0.12 20.34 -14.64
N PHE A 459 -0.99 20.91 -15.13
CA PHE A 459 -1.96 21.59 -14.27
C PHE A 459 -2.85 20.56 -13.58
N ARG A 460 -3.13 20.76 -12.29
CA ARG A 460 -4.05 19.87 -11.57
C ARG A 460 -5.50 20.23 -11.88
N PRO A 461 -6.40 19.24 -12.07
CA PRO A 461 -7.84 19.51 -12.21
C PRO A 461 -8.46 20.28 -11.03
N ALA A 462 -7.93 20.03 -9.83
CA ALA A 462 -8.25 20.77 -8.62
C ALA A 462 -6.94 21.27 -8.00
N GLU A 463 -6.56 22.50 -8.33
CA GLU A 463 -5.32 23.10 -7.84
C GLU A 463 -5.45 23.52 -6.36
N VAL A 464 -4.31 23.49 -5.67
CA VAL A 464 -4.14 24.10 -4.35
C VAL A 464 -3.27 25.33 -4.57
N ASP A 465 -3.84 26.54 -4.50
CA ASP A 465 -3.14 27.74 -4.92
C ASP A 465 -2.10 28.20 -3.89
N LEU A 466 -2.42 28.05 -2.60
CA LEU A 466 -1.61 28.52 -1.48
C LEU A 466 -1.64 27.51 -0.34
N LEU A 467 -0.48 27.22 0.24
CA LEU A 467 -0.33 26.58 1.54
C LEU A 467 0.72 27.36 2.32
N LEU A 468 0.35 27.89 3.48
CA LEU A 468 1.19 28.67 4.39
C LEU A 468 0.92 28.22 5.82
N SER A 469 1.93 27.64 6.48
CA SER A 469 1.79 27.19 7.86
C SER A 469 1.85 28.33 8.87
N ASP A 470 1.23 28.12 10.03
CA ASP A 470 1.52 28.84 11.27
C ASP A 470 2.15 27.86 12.28
N PRO A 471 3.49 27.81 12.40
CA PRO A 471 4.17 26.91 13.33
C PRO A 471 4.33 27.54 14.73
N SER A 472 3.50 28.50 15.13
CA SER A 472 3.65 29.19 16.43
C SER A 472 3.47 28.25 17.61
N ARG A 473 2.47 27.36 17.57
CA ARG A 473 2.19 26.42 18.67
C ARG A 473 3.37 25.46 18.92
N ILE A 474 3.93 24.86 17.88
CA ILE A 474 5.05 23.92 18.06
C ILE A 474 6.33 24.63 18.54
N ARG A 475 6.52 25.90 18.16
CA ARG A 475 7.60 26.76 18.67
C ARG A 475 7.45 27.02 20.16
N GLU A 476 6.26 27.43 20.59
CA GLU A 476 5.98 27.77 21.98
C GLU A 476 6.02 26.54 22.90
N VAL A 477 5.42 25.42 22.46
CA VAL A 477 5.24 24.23 23.28
C VAL A 477 6.47 23.33 23.29
N LEU A 478 7.14 23.15 22.14
CA LEU A 478 8.25 22.19 21.99
C LEU A 478 9.61 22.86 21.73
N GLY A 479 9.65 24.19 21.59
CA GLY A 479 10.88 24.89 21.22
C GLY A 479 11.39 24.55 19.82
N TRP A 480 10.57 23.93 18.97
CA TRP A 480 11.00 23.55 17.62
C TRP A 480 11.00 24.75 16.70
N THR A 481 12.12 25.00 16.02
CA THR A 481 12.22 25.97 14.91
C THR A 481 12.88 25.32 13.71
N GLN A 482 12.57 25.82 12.51
CA GLN A 482 13.33 25.46 11.31
C GLN A 482 14.77 25.99 11.42
N GLU A 483 15.73 25.15 11.04
CA GLU A 483 17.15 25.47 11.10
C GLU A 483 17.72 25.72 9.70
N THR A 484 17.22 24.99 8.70
CA THR A 484 17.70 25.05 7.31
C THR A 484 16.92 26.09 6.52
N SER A 485 17.59 27.11 5.94
CA SER A 485 16.92 28.09 5.09
C SER A 485 16.44 27.53 3.75
N PHE A 486 15.54 28.24 3.07
CA PHE A 486 15.08 27.88 1.73
C PHE A 486 16.23 27.82 0.72
N GLN A 487 17.17 28.77 0.78
CA GLN A 487 18.32 28.83 -0.10
C GLN A 487 19.27 27.64 0.13
N GLU A 488 19.52 27.28 1.39
CA GLU A 488 20.34 26.10 1.73
C GLU A 488 19.68 24.82 1.23
N LEU A 489 18.37 24.64 1.45
CA LEU A 489 17.61 23.50 0.93
C LEU A 489 17.76 23.35 -0.59
N VAL A 490 17.50 24.43 -1.35
CA VAL A 490 17.58 24.39 -2.81
C VAL A 490 19.02 24.12 -3.29
N SER A 491 20.00 24.77 -2.66
CA SER A 491 21.41 24.61 -2.98
C SER A 491 21.90 23.18 -2.74
N GLU A 492 21.51 22.58 -1.60
CA GLU A 492 21.84 21.19 -1.27
C GLU A 492 21.27 20.21 -2.29
N MET A 493 20.00 20.39 -2.68
CA MET A 493 19.33 19.56 -3.68
C MET A 493 20.01 19.66 -5.06
N VAL A 494 20.24 20.89 -5.55
CA VAL A 494 20.91 21.12 -6.85
C VAL A 494 22.33 20.56 -6.86
N THR A 495 23.09 20.79 -5.79
CA THR A 495 24.48 20.31 -5.67
C THR A 495 24.52 18.78 -5.70
N THR A 496 23.57 18.13 -5.02
CA THR A 496 23.49 16.67 -4.98
C THR A 496 23.11 16.10 -6.34
N ASP A 497 22.12 16.68 -7.01
CA ASP A 497 21.71 16.25 -8.35
C ASP A 497 22.79 16.53 -9.42
N TRP A 498 23.58 17.59 -9.25
CA TRP A 498 24.75 17.83 -10.11
C TRP A 498 25.84 16.78 -9.91
N ARG A 499 26.17 16.45 -8.65
CA ARG A 499 27.17 15.42 -8.33
C ARG A 499 26.76 14.04 -8.85
N SER A 500 25.48 13.67 -8.76
CA SER A 500 25.00 12.37 -9.23
C SER A 500 25.15 12.19 -10.75
N LEU A 501 25.11 13.28 -11.53
CA LEU A 501 25.38 13.25 -12.98
C LEU A 501 26.86 13.11 -13.34
N GLN A 502 27.77 13.44 -12.42
CA GLN A 502 29.22 13.33 -12.64
C GLN A 502 29.79 11.95 -12.32
N LEU A 503 29.02 11.09 -11.64
CA LEU A 503 29.43 9.74 -11.30
C LEU A 503 29.27 8.80 -12.53
N PRO A 504 30.21 7.87 -12.77
CA PRO A 504 30.05 6.84 -13.80
C PRO A 504 28.77 6.05 -13.57
N LYS A 505 28.03 5.72 -14.65
CA LYS A 505 26.75 4.98 -14.59
C LYS A 505 26.82 3.70 -13.75
N ASP A 506 27.99 3.09 -13.68
CA ASP A 506 28.28 1.84 -13.00
C ASP A 506 28.24 1.97 -11.46
N MET A 507 28.48 3.18 -10.92
CA MET A 507 28.34 3.48 -9.48
C MET A 507 26.90 3.82 -9.06
N LEU A 508 25.99 4.12 -10.00
CA LEU A 508 24.59 4.42 -9.69
C LEU A 508 23.73 3.15 -9.57
N ALA A 509 24.20 2.02 -10.10
CA ALA A 509 23.53 0.72 -10.02
C ALA A 509 23.73 0.01 -8.67
N ASN A 510 24.81 0.33 -7.96
CA ASN A 510 25.06 -0.12 -6.59
C ASN A 510 24.85 1.09 -5.70
N GLY A 511 23.64 1.21 -5.13
CA GLY A 511 23.28 2.31 -4.24
C GLY A 511 24.36 2.56 -3.19
N PRO A 512 24.66 3.83 -2.85
CA PRO A 512 25.74 4.09 -1.94
C PRO A 512 25.34 3.71 -0.51
N ASP A 513 26.05 2.74 0.05
CA ASP A 513 26.54 2.88 1.41
C ASP A 513 27.43 4.14 1.43
N PHE A 514 26.96 5.21 2.06
CA PHE A 514 27.81 6.28 2.57
C PHE A 514 27.65 6.30 4.11
N PRO A 515 28.73 6.65 4.85
CA PRO A 515 28.88 6.42 6.29
C PRO A 515 27.91 7.20 7.17
#